data_AF-A0A354EYC0-F1
#
_entry.id   AF-A0A354EYC0-F1
#
_cell.length_a   1.000
_cell.length_b   1.000
_cell.length_c   1.000
_cell.angle_alpha   90.00
_cell.angle_beta   90.00
_cell.angle_gamma   90.00
#
_symmetry.space_group_name_H-M   'P 1'
#
loop_
_entity.id
_entity.type
_entity.pdbx_description
1 polymer ?
#
loop_
_entity_poly.entity_id
_entity_poly.type
_entity_poly.pdbx_seq_one_letter_code
_entity_poly.pdbx_strand_id
1 'polypeptide(L)'
;MPAQKPDPYVPSRNSRIIIGETIYDFVSPLGGRGQAGRAGFYSSDGGEHVKLIKEDAPGTCLAEGMVICYNPLPEIEMAEPIIQATAGMIMIDGAHAAVSIQARYSPPPGEVIMPFDQFILGHKRVPNTMVSEEWQNSRLIKEKISALSLDVKMQLANAIYTSQLNGDESLHTGQFMISVNKDNLVVSSIRRIDFGALGRYAMARDQFDPLHTSKQYGSSGQFGKDYVSYLLQDDVVKQHVLKLWTHTDTALVVQQVDQRFTHQVACIEGPLKDMALKEFDGALTKKSSTPLAQSGDIEGQVRSHLLQATEARCNGMKASANLNREHSKSVLDKHDFKNRFKELRTGSTEPASSKEKAPSTFMLRNL
;
A
#
# COMPACT_ATOMS: atom_id res chain seq x y z
N MET A 1 33.42 6.47 -26.60
CA MET A 1 33.35 7.37 -25.42
C MET A 1 32.00 7.14 -24.77
N PRO A 2 31.93 6.80 -23.47
CA PRO A 2 30.64 6.69 -22.80
C PRO A 2 29.99 8.08 -22.76
N ALA A 3 28.72 8.17 -23.16
CA ALA A 3 27.97 9.41 -23.11
C ALA A 3 27.98 9.96 -21.68
N GLN A 4 28.39 11.22 -21.52
CA GLN A 4 28.20 11.95 -20.27
C GLN A 4 26.71 11.88 -19.92
N LYS A 5 26.40 11.35 -18.73
CA LYS A 5 25.06 11.49 -18.17
C LYS A 5 24.77 12.99 -18.08
N PRO A 6 23.62 13.48 -18.59
CA PRO A 6 23.27 14.88 -18.40
C PRO A 6 23.25 15.19 -16.90
N ASP A 7 23.79 16.34 -16.52
CA ASP A 7 23.70 16.86 -15.16
C ASP A 7 22.24 16.79 -14.69
N PRO A 8 21.98 16.44 -13.42
CA PRO A 8 20.64 16.52 -12.88
C PRO A 8 20.19 17.98 -13.00
N TYR A 9 19.20 18.22 -13.87
CA TYR A 9 18.50 19.50 -13.97
C TYR A 9 18.06 19.86 -12.56
N VAL A 10 18.69 20.85 -11.92
CA VAL A 10 18.23 21.42 -10.66
C VAL A 10 17.29 22.55 -11.06
N PRO A 11 16.01 22.58 -10.62
CA PRO A 11 15.15 23.69 -10.95
C PRO A 11 15.86 24.91 -10.38
N SER A 12 16.16 25.88 -11.23
CA SER A 12 16.73 27.13 -10.75
C SER A 12 15.83 27.66 -9.64
N ARG A 13 16.39 28.28 -8.60
CA ARG A 13 15.66 28.79 -7.42
C ARG A 13 14.48 29.74 -7.72
N ASN A 14 14.17 30.01 -9.00
CA ASN A 14 13.11 30.85 -9.52
C ASN A 14 12.10 30.11 -10.42
N SER A 15 12.00 28.78 -10.38
CA SER A 15 11.05 28.04 -11.21
C SER A 15 9.60 28.20 -10.72
N ARG A 16 8.92 29.23 -11.24
CA ARG A 16 7.46 29.31 -11.24
C ARG A 16 6.91 28.30 -12.24
N ILE A 17 5.88 27.58 -11.83
CA ILE A 17 5.15 26.68 -12.73
C ILE A 17 3.70 27.13 -12.83
N ILE A 18 3.13 26.97 -14.03
CA ILE A 18 1.76 27.36 -14.35
C ILE A 18 0.96 26.06 -14.57
N ILE A 19 -0.12 25.89 -13.82
CA ILE A 19 -1.09 24.79 -13.98
C ILE A 19 -2.45 25.43 -14.22
N GLY A 20 -2.99 25.25 -15.43
CA GLY A 20 -4.17 26.01 -15.86
C GLY A 20 -3.90 27.51 -15.80
N GLU A 21 -4.70 28.24 -15.01
CA GLU A 21 -4.52 29.68 -14.77
C GLU A 21 -3.76 29.99 -13.47
N THR A 22 -3.41 28.96 -12.68
CA THR A 22 -2.78 29.15 -11.36
C THR A 22 -1.27 29.12 -11.46
N ILE A 23 -0.62 30.11 -10.86
CA ILE A 23 0.84 30.18 -10.72
C ILE A 23 1.23 29.57 -9.37
N TYR A 24 2.20 28.67 -9.38
CA TYR A 24 2.79 28.10 -8.19
C TYR A 24 4.27 28.50 -8.07
N ASP A 25 4.63 29.13 -6.96
CA ASP A 25 5.99 29.48 -6.61
C ASP A 25 6.69 28.31 -5.92
N PHE A 26 7.98 28.13 -6.25
CA PHE A 26 8.82 27.10 -5.64
C PHE A 26 9.08 27.40 -4.16
N VAL A 27 8.81 26.42 -3.30
CA VAL A 27 9.01 26.51 -1.84
C VAL A 27 10.31 25.81 -1.44
N SER A 28 10.47 24.54 -1.83
CA SER A 28 11.63 23.73 -1.44
C SER A 28 11.78 22.46 -2.29
N PRO A 29 12.98 21.88 -2.38
CA PRO A 29 13.18 20.63 -3.10
C PRO A 29 12.60 19.43 -2.35
N LEU A 30 12.22 18.38 -3.06
CA LEU A 30 11.92 17.08 -2.45
C LEU A 30 13.23 16.41 -1.99
N GLY A 31 13.44 16.30 -0.68
CA GLY A 31 14.65 15.71 -0.11
C GLY A 31 14.77 14.20 -0.34
N GLY A 32 16.01 13.72 -0.55
CA GLY A 32 16.38 12.31 -0.38
C GLY A 32 15.87 11.32 -1.43
N ARG A 33 15.31 11.76 -2.56
CA ARG A 33 15.01 10.87 -3.70
C ARG A 33 15.82 11.35 -4.89
N GLY A 34 16.36 10.44 -5.70
CA GLY A 34 17.09 10.75 -6.94
C GLY A 34 16.27 11.46 -8.03
N GLN A 35 15.16 12.09 -7.65
CA GLN A 35 14.28 12.95 -8.44
C GLN A 35 14.50 14.44 -8.16
N ALA A 36 15.54 14.79 -7.37
CA ALA A 36 15.97 16.17 -7.17
C ALA A 36 16.20 16.82 -8.54
N GLY A 37 15.28 17.70 -8.95
CA GLY A 37 15.24 18.20 -10.31
C GLY A 37 13.91 18.20 -11.01
N ARG A 38 13.16 17.11 -10.83
CA ARG A 38 11.86 16.89 -11.48
C ARG A 38 10.71 16.89 -10.49
N ALA A 39 11.01 16.90 -9.20
CA ALA A 39 10.02 16.94 -8.12
C ALA A 39 10.35 18.06 -7.12
N GLY A 40 9.34 18.84 -6.73
CA GLY A 40 9.49 19.95 -5.78
C GLY A 40 8.21 20.26 -5.03
N PHE A 41 8.35 21.01 -3.94
CA PHE A 41 7.24 21.59 -3.21
C PHE A 41 6.96 23.00 -3.71
N TYR A 42 5.71 23.29 -4.01
CA TYR A 42 5.26 24.57 -4.54
C TYR A 42 3.99 25.06 -3.83
N SER A 43 3.74 26.36 -3.83
CA SER A 43 2.54 26.97 -3.25
C SER A 43 2.05 28.11 -4.16
N SER A 44 0.74 28.30 -4.22
CA SER A 44 0.08 29.40 -4.95
C SER A 44 -0.31 30.57 -4.04
N ASP A 45 -0.02 30.48 -2.74
CA ASP A 45 -0.61 31.31 -1.68
C ASP A 45 0.38 31.67 -0.56
N GLY A 46 1.67 31.79 -0.89
CA GLY A 46 2.68 32.24 0.08
C GLY A 46 3.06 31.20 1.15
N GLY A 47 2.72 29.93 0.92
CA GLY A 47 3.18 28.78 1.72
C GLY A 47 2.11 28.09 2.56
N GLU A 48 0.85 28.53 2.53
CA GLU A 48 -0.23 27.90 3.30
C GLU A 48 -0.65 26.56 2.71
N HIS A 49 -0.83 26.49 1.38
CA HIS A 49 -1.18 25.25 0.68
C HIS A 49 -0.03 24.76 -0.19
N VAL A 50 0.89 24.04 0.44
CA VAL A 50 2.03 23.43 -0.27
C VAL A 50 1.60 22.13 -0.97
N LYS A 51 1.88 22.05 -2.27
CA LYS A 51 1.71 20.85 -3.09
C LYS A 51 3.08 20.28 -3.47
N LEU A 52 3.19 18.96 -3.50
CA LEU A 52 4.30 18.27 -4.16
C LEU A 52 3.92 18.07 -5.64
N ILE A 53 4.73 18.61 -6.52
CA ILE A 53 4.54 18.52 -7.98
C ILE A 53 5.75 17.78 -8.56
N LYS A 54 5.47 16.69 -9.27
CA LYS A 54 6.47 15.79 -9.85
C LYS A 54 6.26 15.68 -11.36
N GLU A 55 7.23 16.11 -12.13
CA GLU A 55 7.34 15.83 -13.55
C GLU A 55 7.80 14.38 -13.75
N ASP A 56 7.05 13.63 -14.56
CA ASP A 56 7.33 12.23 -14.89
C ASP A 56 6.79 11.89 -16.28
N ALA A 57 6.99 10.64 -16.72
CA ALA A 57 6.38 10.13 -17.93
C ALA A 57 4.84 10.26 -17.86
N PRO A 58 4.15 10.64 -18.96
CA PRO A 58 2.71 10.88 -18.94
C PRO A 58 1.88 9.71 -18.39
N GLY A 59 2.24 8.47 -18.73
CA GLY A 59 1.56 7.29 -18.19
C GLY A 59 1.74 7.16 -16.68
N THR A 60 2.91 7.49 -16.14
CA THR A 60 3.19 7.46 -14.71
C THR A 60 2.34 8.48 -13.95
N CYS A 61 2.25 9.70 -14.47
CA CYS A 61 1.41 10.74 -13.89
C CYS A 61 -0.07 10.33 -13.90
N LEU A 62 -0.55 9.75 -15.00
CA LEU A 62 -1.93 9.24 -15.11
C LEU A 62 -2.18 8.10 -14.11
N ALA A 63 -1.27 7.12 -14.03
CA ALA A 63 -1.38 5.99 -13.10
C ALA A 63 -1.42 6.43 -11.63
N GLU A 64 -0.58 7.40 -11.25
CA GLU A 64 -0.60 7.97 -9.91
C GLU A 64 -1.92 8.72 -9.61
N GLY A 65 -2.46 9.39 -10.63
CA GLY A 65 -3.76 10.07 -10.58
C GLY A 65 -4.96 9.12 -10.47
N MET A 66 -4.87 7.92 -11.05
CA MET A 66 -5.93 6.90 -11.07
C MET A 66 -6.25 6.30 -9.70
N VAL A 67 -5.42 6.52 -8.69
CA VAL A 67 -5.56 5.85 -7.40
C VAL A 67 -6.83 6.32 -6.69
N ILE A 68 -7.69 5.36 -6.32
CA ILE A 68 -8.90 5.62 -5.53
C ILE A 68 -8.72 5.20 -4.07
N CYS A 69 -9.45 5.88 -3.18
CA CYS A 69 -9.66 5.46 -1.81
C CYS A 69 -11.12 5.04 -1.64
N TYR A 70 -11.31 3.79 -1.24
CA TYR A 70 -12.63 3.24 -0.96
C TYR A 70 -12.68 2.75 0.48
N ASN A 71 -13.74 3.11 1.22
CA ASN A 71 -14.00 2.59 2.55
C ASN A 71 -15.09 1.51 2.50
N PRO A 72 -14.75 0.22 2.57
CA PRO A 72 -15.73 -0.86 2.61
C PRO A 72 -16.48 -0.96 3.95
N LEU A 73 -16.04 -0.23 4.98
CA LEU A 73 -16.60 -0.24 6.34
C LEU A 73 -16.91 1.20 6.78
N PRO A 74 -17.96 1.84 6.22
CA PRO A 74 -18.27 3.25 6.48
C PRO A 74 -18.59 3.55 7.95
N GLU A 75 -18.95 2.54 8.74
CA GLU A 75 -19.12 2.65 10.18
C GLU A 75 -17.81 2.84 10.96
N ILE A 76 -16.67 2.62 10.31
CA ILE A 76 -15.34 2.87 10.87
C ILE A 76 -14.82 4.15 10.21
N GLU A 77 -14.64 5.20 11.01
CA GLU A 77 -13.95 6.40 10.56
C GLU A 77 -12.51 6.02 10.19
N MET A 78 -12.21 6.02 8.90
CA MET A 78 -10.86 5.75 8.42
C MET A 78 -10.14 7.07 8.20
N ALA A 79 -9.03 7.26 8.91
CA ALA A 79 -8.07 8.29 8.52
C ALA A 79 -7.66 8.05 7.06
N GLU A 80 -7.55 9.13 6.29
CA GLU A 80 -7.27 9.06 4.85
C GLU A 80 -5.95 8.30 4.60
N PRO A 81 -6.02 7.10 3.96
CA PRO A 81 -4.91 6.14 3.98
C PRO A 81 -3.78 6.49 3.00
N ILE A 82 -4.06 7.39 2.05
CA ILE A 82 -3.13 7.81 1.00
C ILE A 82 -3.21 9.31 0.83
N ILE A 83 -2.18 9.89 0.23
CA ILE A 83 -2.26 11.25 -0.29
C ILE A 83 -2.45 11.12 -1.79
N GLN A 84 -3.68 11.36 -2.25
CA GLN A 84 -4.02 11.23 -3.66
C GLN A 84 -3.28 12.27 -4.50
N ALA A 85 -2.72 11.84 -5.62
CA ALA A 85 -2.24 12.74 -6.65
C ALA A 85 -3.34 12.98 -7.69
N THR A 86 -3.24 14.10 -8.38
CA THR A 86 -3.98 14.39 -9.60
C THR A 86 -2.97 14.54 -10.74
N ALA A 87 -3.24 13.90 -11.87
CA ALA A 87 -2.51 14.13 -13.11
C ALA A 87 -2.73 15.58 -13.57
N GLY A 88 -1.74 16.17 -14.22
CA GLY A 88 -1.86 17.51 -14.78
C GLY A 88 -0.81 17.79 -15.83
N MET A 89 -0.86 19.00 -16.35
CA MET A 89 0.11 19.53 -17.30
C MET A 89 0.68 20.84 -16.79
N ILE A 90 1.97 21.02 -17.00
CA ILE A 90 2.67 22.29 -16.79
C ILE A 90 3.34 22.73 -18.08
N MET A 91 3.71 24.01 -18.14
CA MET A 91 4.59 24.55 -19.17
C MET A 91 5.97 24.81 -18.58
N ILE A 92 7.01 24.22 -19.18
CA ILE A 92 8.42 24.46 -18.85
C ILE A 92 9.11 24.89 -20.14
N ASP A 93 9.73 26.07 -20.14
CA ASP A 93 10.53 26.59 -21.27
C ASP A 93 9.79 26.55 -22.63
N GLY A 94 8.47 26.78 -22.60
CA GLY A 94 7.61 26.78 -23.79
C GLY A 94 7.15 25.39 -24.26
N ALA A 95 7.51 24.31 -23.57
CA ALA A 95 7.04 22.95 -23.83
C ALA A 95 6.08 22.47 -22.73
N HIS A 96 5.09 21.66 -23.11
CA HIS A 96 4.20 21.02 -22.16
C HIS A 96 4.85 19.75 -21.57
N ALA A 97 4.72 19.57 -20.26
CA ALA A 97 5.15 18.37 -19.55
C ALA A 97 4.02 17.83 -18.65
N ALA A 98 3.95 16.51 -18.51
CA ALA A 98 3.00 15.86 -17.61
C ALA A 98 3.54 15.89 -16.17
N VAL A 99 2.62 16.08 -15.21
CA VAL A 99 2.95 16.10 -13.79
C VAL A 99 1.96 15.31 -12.96
N SER A 100 2.41 14.81 -11.81
CA SER A 100 1.53 14.43 -10.70
C SER A 100 1.57 15.50 -9.60
N ILE A 101 0.39 15.96 -9.21
CA ILE A 101 0.17 17.04 -8.25
C ILE A 101 -0.49 16.44 -7.01
N GLN A 102 0.18 16.49 -5.86
CA GLN A 102 -0.33 15.92 -4.61
C GLN A 102 -0.23 16.93 -3.48
N ALA A 103 -1.13 16.87 -2.50
CA ALA A 103 -0.99 17.66 -1.29
C ALA A 103 0.31 17.30 -0.55
N ARG A 104 0.97 18.26 0.10
CA ARG A 104 2.09 17.95 0.98
C ARG A 104 1.57 17.24 2.23
N TYR A 105 2.15 16.09 2.56
CA TYR A 105 1.93 15.51 3.89
C TYR A 105 2.41 16.48 4.95
N SER A 106 1.52 16.89 5.85
CA SER A 106 1.81 17.83 6.92
C SER A 106 1.41 17.17 8.25
N PRO A 107 2.32 17.12 9.24
CA PRO A 107 1.99 16.50 10.52
C PRO A 107 1.13 17.47 11.36
N PRO A 108 0.33 16.96 12.30
CA PRO A 108 -0.26 17.76 13.37
C PRO A 108 0.78 18.62 14.11
N PRO A 109 0.36 19.73 14.75
CA PRO A 109 1.23 20.52 15.63
C PRO A 109 1.88 19.64 16.70
N GLY A 110 3.19 19.79 16.89
CA GLY A 110 3.96 19.00 17.88
C GLY A 110 4.56 17.69 17.33
N GLU A 111 4.26 17.31 16.09
CA GLU A 111 4.77 16.09 15.47
C GLU A 111 5.80 16.38 14.37
N VAL A 112 6.60 15.37 14.01
CA VAL A 112 7.45 15.37 12.81
C VAL A 112 7.07 14.23 11.88
N ILE A 113 7.26 14.45 10.59
CA ILE A 113 7.13 13.40 9.58
C ILE A 113 8.45 12.63 9.48
N MET A 114 8.35 11.30 9.42
CA MET A 114 9.48 10.40 9.21
C MET A 114 9.13 9.33 8.15
N PRO A 115 10.10 8.91 7.32
CA PRO A 115 9.95 7.70 6.51
C PRO A 115 9.79 6.45 7.37
N PHE A 116 8.85 5.56 7.03
CA PHE A 116 8.57 4.39 7.87
C PHE A 116 9.70 3.34 7.85
N ASP A 117 10.42 3.23 6.74
CA ASP A 117 11.65 2.42 6.66
C ASP A 117 12.71 2.90 7.65
N GLN A 118 12.92 4.22 7.76
CA GLN A 118 13.84 4.78 8.74
C GLN A 118 13.42 4.50 10.18
N PHE A 119 12.12 4.52 10.48
CA PHE A 119 11.60 4.17 11.80
C PHE A 119 11.82 2.68 12.15
N ILE A 120 11.61 1.79 11.18
CA ILE A 120 11.77 0.36 11.37
C ILE A 120 13.26 -0.02 11.44
N LEU A 121 14.03 0.38 10.43
CA LEU A 121 15.39 -0.09 10.16
C LEU A 121 16.46 0.77 10.83
N GLY A 122 16.12 2.01 11.23
CA GLY A 122 17.07 3.00 11.75
C GLY A 122 17.78 3.80 10.66
N HIS A 123 17.66 3.40 9.39
CA HIS A 123 18.19 4.09 8.22
C HIS A 123 17.20 4.02 7.06
N LYS A 124 17.41 4.89 6.06
CA LYS A 124 16.62 4.85 4.84
C LYS A 124 17.03 3.65 3.99
N ARG A 125 16.04 2.86 3.55
CA ARG A 125 16.26 1.70 2.67
C ARG A 125 17.03 2.08 1.41
N VAL A 126 17.91 1.19 0.97
CA VAL A 126 18.61 1.27 -0.30
C VAL A 126 17.74 0.62 -1.38
N PRO A 127 17.26 1.37 -2.40
CA PRO A 127 16.50 0.78 -3.49
C PRO A 127 17.39 -0.12 -4.38
N ASN A 128 16.77 -1.04 -5.12
CA ASN A 128 17.42 -1.86 -6.16
C ASN A 128 18.49 -2.88 -5.70
N THR A 129 18.43 -3.32 -4.45
CA THR A 129 19.23 -4.47 -4.00
C THR A 129 18.70 -5.79 -4.58
N MET A 130 19.56 -6.80 -4.72
CA MET A 130 19.15 -8.15 -5.14
C MET A 130 18.37 -8.88 -4.04
N VAL A 131 18.75 -8.63 -2.78
CA VAL A 131 18.08 -9.16 -1.58
C VAL A 131 17.30 -8.04 -0.92
N SER A 132 16.03 -8.30 -0.65
CA SER A 132 15.16 -7.37 0.06
C SER A 132 15.64 -7.11 1.49
N GLU A 133 15.79 -5.83 1.86
CA GLU A 133 16.07 -5.44 3.26
C GLU A 133 14.92 -5.87 4.18
N GLU A 134 13.68 -5.88 3.68
CA GLU A 134 12.53 -6.32 4.44
C GLU A 134 12.58 -7.82 4.79
N TRP A 135 13.15 -8.65 3.91
CA TRP A 135 13.36 -10.07 4.21
C TRP A 135 14.36 -10.26 5.36
N GLN A 136 15.49 -9.58 5.28
CA GLN A 136 16.55 -9.64 6.30
C GLN A 136 16.08 -9.13 7.66
N ASN A 137 15.14 -8.19 7.66
CA ASN A 137 14.63 -7.52 8.86
C ASN A 137 13.18 -7.91 9.20
N SER A 138 12.69 -9.04 8.68
CA SER A 138 11.28 -9.46 8.83
C SER A 138 10.82 -9.52 10.31
N ARG A 139 11.66 -10.05 11.19
CA ARG A 139 11.39 -10.08 12.64
C ARG A 139 11.29 -8.68 13.24
N LEU A 140 12.21 -7.78 12.88
CA LEU A 140 12.23 -6.41 13.37
C LEU A 140 11.00 -5.63 12.87
N ILE A 141 10.61 -5.81 11.60
CA ILE A 141 9.37 -5.25 11.03
C ILE A 141 8.17 -5.70 11.86
N LYS A 142 8.05 -7.00 12.13
CA LYS A 142 6.96 -7.55 12.95
C LYS A 142 6.95 -6.93 14.34
N GLU A 143 8.09 -6.90 15.05
CA GLU A 143 8.20 -6.34 16.39
C GLU A 143 7.81 -4.86 16.43
N LYS A 144 8.29 -4.06 15.47
CA LYS A 144 7.99 -2.62 15.37
C LYS A 144 6.51 -2.37 15.07
N ILE A 145 5.92 -3.11 14.13
CA ILE A 145 4.48 -3.01 13.85
C ILE A 145 3.68 -3.43 15.07
N SER A 146 4.05 -4.53 15.74
CA SER A 146 3.31 -5.03 16.89
C SER A 146 3.27 -4.07 18.07
N ALA A 147 4.28 -3.21 18.21
CA ALA A 147 4.35 -2.16 19.23
C ALA A 147 3.53 -0.89 18.88
N LEU A 148 3.00 -0.76 17.66
CA LEU A 148 2.13 0.36 17.28
C LEU A 148 0.78 0.28 18.01
N SER A 149 0.15 1.44 18.21
CA SER A 149 -1.22 1.50 18.72
C SER A 149 -2.19 0.80 17.75
N LEU A 150 -3.36 0.39 18.27
CA LEU A 150 -4.39 -0.24 17.45
C LEU A 150 -4.79 0.64 16.27
N ASP A 151 -5.00 1.93 16.50
CA ASP A 151 -5.42 2.88 15.47
C ASP A 151 -4.39 3.00 14.34
N VAL A 152 -3.09 3.04 14.66
CA VAL A 152 -2.03 3.09 13.66
C VAL A 152 -1.94 1.77 12.89
N LYS A 153 -2.18 0.62 13.55
CA LYS A 153 -2.29 -0.68 12.84
C LYS A 153 -3.46 -0.69 11.85
N MET A 154 -4.60 -0.11 12.22
CA MET A 154 -5.75 0.01 11.31
C MET A 154 -5.43 0.92 10.12
N GLN A 155 -4.74 2.05 10.35
CA GLN A 155 -4.28 2.93 9.27
C GLN A 155 -3.32 2.22 8.32
N LEU A 156 -2.35 1.43 8.84
CA LEU A 156 -1.46 0.63 8.01
C LEU A 156 -2.25 -0.40 7.19
N ALA A 157 -3.21 -1.09 7.80
CA ALA A 157 -4.08 -2.02 7.09
C ALA A 157 -4.89 -1.33 5.96
N ASN A 158 -5.45 -0.15 6.22
CA ASN A 158 -6.17 0.63 5.21
C ASN A 158 -5.27 1.06 4.06
N ALA A 159 -4.03 1.43 4.36
CA ALA A 159 -3.02 1.81 3.38
C ALA A 159 -2.56 0.61 2.52
N ILE A 160 -2.40 -0.57 3.13
CA ILE A 160 -2.13 -1.83 2.41
C ILE A 160 -3.32 -2.20 1.52
N TYR A 161 -4.53 -2.19 2.07
CA TYR A 161 -5.75 -2.46 1.33
C TYR A 161 -5.90 -1.52 0.12
N THR A 162 -5.70 -0.23 0.31
CA THR A 162 -5.80 0.75 -0.78
C THR A 162 -4.73 0.49 -1.85
N SER A 163 -3.52 0.11 -1.45
CA SER A 163 -2.47 -0.26 -2.42
C SER A 163 -2.90 -1.47 -3.25
N GLN A 164 -3.40 -2.52 -2.59
CA GLN A 164 -3.87 -3.73 -3.23
C GLN A 164 -5.09 -3.48 -4.12
N LEU A 165 -6.06 -2.66 -3.70
CA LEU A 165 -7.23 -2.25 -4.47
C LEU A 165 -6.83 -1.61 -5.81
N ASN A 166 -5.78 -0.79 -5.79
CA ASN A 166 -5.29 -0.10 -6.97
C ASN A 166 -4.28 -0.93 -7.77
N GLY A 167 -3.96 -2.15 -7.36
CA GLY A 167 -3.02 -3.03 -8.04
C GLY A 167 -1.56 -2.68 -7.81
N ASP A 168 -1.23 -1.89 -6.78
CA ASP A 168 0.15 -1.68 -6.35
C ASP A 168 0.59 -2.83 -5.44
N GLU A 169 1.26 -3.80 -6.04
CA GLU A 169 1.64 -5.03 -5.35
C GLU A 169 3.08 -5.05 -4.82
N SER A 170 3.89 -4.04 -5.14
CA SER A 170 5.30 -3.96 -4.70
C SER A 170 5.42 -3.13 -3.41
N LEU A 171 4.63 -3.51 -2.40
CA LEU A 171 4.37 -2.68 -1.24
C LEU A 171 5.42 -2.84 -0.14
N HIS A 172 6.30 -1.86 0.05
CA HIS A 172 7.43 -1.93 0.97
C HIS A 172 7.48 -0.78 1.98
N THR A 173 8.27 -0.95 3.05
CA THR A 173 8.35 0.00 4.18
C THR A 173 8.66 1.44 3.73
N GLY A 174 9.54 1.61 2.74
CA GLY A 174 9.88 2.94 2.18
C GLY A 174 8.79 3.67 1.37
N GLN A 175 7.58 3.10 1.24
CA GLN A 175 6.42 3.74 0.60
C GLN A 175 5.43 4.33 1.61
N PHE A 176 5.77 4.30 2.90
CA PHE A 176 4.94 4.88 3.94
C PHE A 176 5.66 6.05 4.61
N MET A 177 4.89 7.08 4.93
CA MET A 177 5.31 8.15 5.83
C MET A 177 4.51 8.03 7.11
N ILE A 178 5.17 8.35 8.22
CA ILE A 178 4.54 8.37 9.54
C ILE A 178 4.65 9.76 10.14
N SER A 179 3.68 10.12 10.97
CA SER A 179 3.85 11.21 11.93
C SER A 179 4.24 10.61 13.28
N VAL A 180 5.25 11.21 13.91
CA VAL A 180 5.75 10.81 15.22
C VAL A 180 5.78 12.00 16.15
N ASN A 181 5.44 11.77 17.41
CA ASN A 181 5.65 12.75 18.46
C ASN A 181 7.16 12.99 18.65
N LYS A 182 7.56 14.26 18.70
CA LYS A 182 8.97 14.67 18.73
C LYS A 182 9.72 14.22 19.98
N ASP A 183 9.02 14.08 21.10
CA ASP A 183 9.64 13.88 22.40
C ASP A 183 9.83 12.39 22.72
N ASN A 184 8.91 11.54 22.27
CA ASN A 184 8.89 10.12 22.62
C ASN A 184 8.86 9.15 21.43
N LEU A 185 8.89 9.67 20.19
CA LEU A 185 8.85 8.89 18.95
C LEU A 185 7.64 7.96 18.81
N VAL A 186 6.57 8.21 19.57
CA VAL A 186 5.31 7.48 19.43
C VAL A 186 4.69 7.84 18.09
N VAL A 187 4.36 6.82 17.31
CA VAL A 187 3.70 6.97 16.01
C VAL A 187 2.22 7.32 16.23
N SER A 188 1.76 8.41 15.63
CA SER A 188 0.36 8.87 15.70
C SER A 188 -0.42 8.54 14.43
N SER A 189 0.25 8.49 13.28
CA SER A 189 -0.36 8.16 12.01
C SER A 189 0.61 7.55 11.01
N ILE A 190 0.07 6.80 10.05
CA ILE A 190 0.81 6.21 8.94
C ILE A 190 0.00 6.37 7.65
N ARG A 191 0.67 6.81 6.59
CA ARG A 191 0.05 7.04 5.27
C ARG A 191 0.91 6.50 4.15
N ARG A 192 0.26 5.95 3.14
CA ARG A 192 0.91 5.47 1.92
C ARG A 192 1.17 6.66 0.99
N ILE A 193 2.40 6.74 0.49
CA ILE A 193 2.88 7.81 -0.40
C ILE A 193 3.54 7.24 -1.65
N ASP A 194 3.49 7.95 -2.77
CA ASP A 194 4.20 7.59 -4.01
C ASP A 194 3.65 6.33 -4.71
N PHE A 195 2.62 6.55 -5.51
CA PHE A 195 1.98 5.56 -6.37
C PHE A 195 2.53 5.60 -7.82
N GLY A 196 3.40 6.57 -8.13
CA GLY A 196 3.90 6.84 -9.49
C GLY A 196 4.95 5.87 -10.02
N ALA A 197 4.69 4.57 -10.01
CA ALA A 197 5.53 3.60 -10.70
C ALA A 197 4.67 2.65 -11.55
N LEU A 198 4.58 2.93 -12.85
CA LEU A 198 3.80 2.16 -13.83
C LEU A 198 3.98 0.64 -13.71
N GLY A 199 5.23 0.19 -13.53
CA GLY A 199 5.54 -1.23 -13.39
C GLY A 199 4.90 -1.93 -12.19
N ARG A 200 4.38 -1.19 -11.20
CA ARG A 200 3.70 -1.74 -10.03
C ARG A 200 2.26 -2.17 -10.34
N TYR A 201 1.57 -1.44 -11.21
CA TYR A 201 0.20 -1.72 -11.66
C TYR A 201 0.09 -2.90 -12.63
N ALA A 202 1.20 -3.27 -13.25
CA ALA A 202 1.26 -4.30 -14.29
C ALA A 202 1.11 -5.74 -13.78
N MET A 203 0.98 -5.93 -12.47
CA MET A 203 1.15 -7.23 -11.83
C MET A 203 -0.14 -7.76 -11.25
N ALA A 204 -1.28 -7.68 -11.94
CA ALA A 204 -2.48 -8.39 -11.49
C ALA A 204 -2.13 -9.87 -11.26
N ARG A 205 -2.29 -10.35 -10.03
CA ARG A 205 -2.00 -11.74 -9.66
C ARG A 205 -2.94 -12.70 -10.38
N ASP A 206 -2.39 -13.79 -10.90
CA ASP A 206 -3.17 -14.97 -11.28
C ASP A 206 -3.72 -15.70 -10.03
N GLN A 207 -3.11 -15.49 -8.86
CA GLN A 207 -3.52 -16.01 -7.55
C GLN A 207 -3.42 -14.91 -6.49
N PHE A 208 -4.55 -14.40 -6.00
CA PHE A 208 -4.59 -13.40 -4.94
C PHE A 208 -4.22 -14.02 -3.59
N ASP A 209 -2.95 -14.30 -3.32
CA ASP A 209 -2.54 -14.64 -1.95
C ASP A 209 -2.17 -13.36 -1.20
N PRO A 210 -2.96 -12.88 -0.21
CA PRO A 210 -2.63 -11.66 0.53
C PRO A 210 -1.22 -11.69 1.13
N LEU A 211 -0.70 -12.89 1.40
CA LEU A 211 0.57 -13.12 2.07
C LEU A 211 1.75 -13.26 1.13
N HIS A 212 1.56 -13.14 -0.19
CA HIS A 212 2.66 -13.26 -1.15
C HIS A 212 2.50 -12.30 -2.33
N THR A 213 3.59 -11.66 -2.75
CA THR A 213 3.70 -10.92 -4.01
C THR A 213 3.54 -11.85 -5.21
N SER A 214 3.17 -11.28 -6.36
CA SER A 214 3.07 -12.03 -7.61
C SER A 214 4.33 -12.88 -7.89
N LYS A 215 4.13 -14.12 -8.39
CA LYS A 215 5.22 -15.07 -8.71
C LYS A 215 6.31 -14.49 -9.63
N GLN A 216 5.98 -13.42 -10.35
CA GLN A 216 6.87 -12.76 -11.29
C GLN A 216 8.00 -11.95 -10.63
N TYR A 217 7.84 -11.45 -9.39
CA TYR A 217 8.99 -10.92 -8.64
C TYR A 217 10.00 -12.03 -8.31
N GLY A 218 9.52 -13.24 -8.00
CA GLY A 218 10.37 -14.42 -7.82
C GLY A 218 11.19 -14.77 -9.06
N SER A 219 10.64 -14.59 -10.27
CA SER A 219 11.36 -14.83 -11.53
C SER A 219 12.38 -13.76 -11.92
N SER A 220 12.37 -12.59 -11.27
CA SER A 220 13.30 -11.48 -11.57
C SER A 220 14.70 -11.67 -10.98
N GLY A 221 14.95 -12.79 -10.28
CA GLY A 221 16.18 -13.04 -9.53
C GLY A 221 16.32 -12.19 -8.26
N GLN A 222 15.26 -11.47 -7.88
CA GLN A 222 15.25 -10.61 -6.70
C GLN A 222 14.59 -11.36 -5.53
N PHE A 223 15.40 -11.78 -4.56
CA PHE A 223 14.98 -12.62 -3.44
C PHE A 223 14.29 -11.80 -2.34
N GLY A 224 13.17 -12.31 -1.82
CA GLY A 224 12.48 -11.72 -0.67
C GLY A 224 11.78 -10.39 -0.94
N LYS A 225 11.56 -9.99 -2.20
CA LYS A 225 10.80 -8.78 -2.56
C LYS A 225 9.28 -8.93 -2.43
N ASP A 226 8.88 -9.91 -1.63
CA ASP A 226 7.53 -10.09 -1.16
C ASP A 226 7.21 -9.11 -0.03
N TYR A 227 7.25 -7.83 -0.38
CA TYR A 227 7.34 -6.78 0.63
C TYR A 227 6.08 -6.68 1.50
N VAL A 228 4.91 -6.99 0.92
CA VAL A 228 3.63 -6.93 1.63
C VAL A 228 3.52 -8.01 2.70
N SER A 229 4.14 -9.18 2.50
CA SER A 229 4.05 -10.28 3.46
C SER A 229 4.72 -9.96 4.78
N TYR A 230 5.80 -9.17 4.77
CA TYR A 230 6.45 -8.69 6.00
C TYR A 230 5.56 -7.70 6.77
N LEU A 231 4.81 -6.85 6.07
CA LEU A 231 3.87 -5.91 6.69
C LEU A 231 2.64 -6.61 7.28
N LEU A 232 2.27 -7.78 6.73
CA LEU A 232 1.13 -8.59 7.15
C LEU A 232 1.49 -9.70 8.17
N GLN A 233 2.68 -9.66 8.76
CA GLN A 233 3.07 -10.59 9.84
C GLN A 233 2.42 -10.26 11.20
N ASP A 234 1.89 -9.06 11.37
CA ASP A 234 1.07 -8.70 12.53
C ASP A 234 -0.38 -9.13 12.28
N ASP A 235 -0.90 -9.99 13.17
CA ASP A 235 -2.22 -10.60 13.00
C ASP A 235 -3.34 -9.57 13.00
N VAL A 236 -3.22 -8.48 13.76
CA VAL A 236 -4.25 -7.44 13.83
C VAL A 236 -4.34 -6.71 12.49
N VAL A 237 -3.20 -6.32 11.91
CA VAL A 237 -3.13 -5.71 10.57
C VAL A 237 -3.70 -6.67 9.53
N LYS A 238 -3.25 -7.93 9.53
CA LYS A 238 -3.70 -8.96 8.58
C LYS A 238 -5.20 -9.20 8.64
N GLN A 239 -5.76 -9.39 9.83
CA GLN A 239 -7.20 -9.63 10.00
C GLN A 239 -8.01 -8.42 9.52
N HIS A 240 -7.53 -7.20 9.76
CA HIS A 240 -8.20 -6.00 9.27
C HIS A 240 -8.19 -5.91 7.74
N VAL A 241 -7.05 -6.17 7.08
CA VAL A 241 -6.98 -6.21 5.61
C VAL A 241 -7.95 -7.24 5.03
N LEU A 242 -7.99 -8.45 5.58
CA LEU A 242 -8.93 -9.49 5.15
C LEU A 242 -10.39 -9.08 5.38
N LYS A 243 -10.68 -8.34 6.46
CA LYS A 243 -12.01 -7.78 6.71
C LYS A 243 -12.39 -6.78 5.62
N LEU A 244 -11.51 -5.83 5.28
CA LEU A 244 -11.75 -4.84 4.21
C LEU A 244 -11.99 -5.53 2.86
N TRP A 245 -11.17 -6.53 2.52
CA TRP A 245 -11.35 -7.34 1.31
C TRP A 245 -12.74 -7.95 1.23
N THR A 246 -13.20 -8.58 2.32
CA THR A 246 -14.50 -9.26 2.35
C THR A 246 -15.65 -8.29 2.08
N HIS A 247 -15.58 -7.07 2.63
CA HIS A 247 -16.66 -6.08 2.55
C HIS A 247 -16.54 -5.17 1.34
N THR A 248 -15.61 -5.44 0.42
CA THR A 248 -15.46 -4.63 -0.79
C THR A 248 -16.69 -4.76 -1.70
N ASP A 249 -17.37 -3.65 -1.97
CA ASP A 249 -18.40 -3.56 -3.01
C ASP A 249 -17.73 -3.35 -4.37
N THR A 250 -17.65 -4.43 -5.14
CA THR A 250 -17.01 -4.41 -6.47
C THR A 250 -17.67 -3.40 -7.41
N ALA A 251 -19.00 -3.29 -7.40
CA ALA A 251 -19.72 -2.42 -8.33
C ALA A 251 -19.45 -0.95 -8.03
N LEU A 252 -19.49 -0.58 -6.75
CA LEU A 252 -19.19 0.78 -6.30
C LEU A 252 -17.72 1.15 -6.55
N VAL A 253 -16.78 0.23 -6.32
CA VAL A 253 -15.38 0.44 -6.65
C VAL A 253 -15.19 0.69 -8.14
N VAL A 254 -15.76 -0.16 -9.01
CA VAL A 254 -15.67 0.01 -10.48
C VAL A 254 -16.25 1.35 -10.90
N GLN A 255 -17.38 1.76 -10.33
CA GLN A 255 -17.97 3.08 -10.57
C GLN A 255 -17.03 4.23 -10.15
N GLN A 256 -16.38 4.14 -8.99
CA GLN A 256 -15.42 5.15 -8.53
C GLN A 256 -14.18 5.22 -9.42
N VAL A 257 -13.66 4.07 -9.86
CA VAL A 257 -12.56 4.01 -10.83
C VAL A 257 -12.96 4.66 -12.15
N ASP A 258 -14.17 4.41 -12.63
CA ASP A 258 -14.68 5.01 -13.87
C ASP A 258 -14.81 6.54 -13.81
N GLN A 259 -15.32 7.05 -12.69
CA GLN A 259 -15.38 8.48 -12.40
C GLN A 259 -13.98 9.08 -12.30
N ARG A 260 -13.06 8.40 -11.62
CA ARG A 260 -11.67 8.83 -11.49
C ARG A 260 -10.98 8.87 -12.85
N PHE A 261 -11.18 7.86 -13.69
CA PHE A 261 -10.68 7.81 -15.07
C PHE A 261 -11.10 9.06 -15.85
N THR A 262 -12.40 9.35 -15.87
CA THR A 262 -12.95 10.53 -16.55
C THR A 262 -12.27 11.81 -16.08
N HIS A 263 -12.16 12.00 -14.76
CA HIS A 263 -11.60 13.21 -14.18
C HIS A 263 -10.12 13.41 -14.55
N GLN A 264 -9.30 12.37 -14.42
CA GLN A 264 -7.84 12.52 -14.61
C GLN A 264 -7.42 12.53 -16.08
N VAL A 265 -8.14 11.80 -16.94
CA VAL A 265 -7.86 11.83 -18.39
C VAL A 265 -8.19 13.20 -18.98
N ALA A 266 -9.14 13.94 -18.39
CA ALA A 266 -9.40 15.33 -18.75
C ALA A 266 -8.29 16.31 -18.31
N CYS A 267 -7.39 15.91 -17.40
CA CYS A 267 -6.30 16.76 -16.93
C CYS A 267 -5.04 16.69 -17.82
N ILE A 268 -5.02 15.82 -18.82
CA ILE A 268 -3.95 15.71 -19.81
C ILE A 268 -4.56 15.82 -21.21
N GLU A 269 -3.99 16.68 -22.06
CA GLU A 269 -4.52 17.02 -23.37
C GLU A 269 -3.52 16.78 -24.50
N GLY A 270 -4.03 16.80 -25.74
CA GLY A 270 -3.23 16.73 -26.95
C GLY A 270 -2.37 15.46 -27.05
N PRO A 271 -1.16 15.54 -27.63
CA PRO A 271 -0.29 14.38 -27.82
C PRO A 271 0.14 13.68 -26.51
N LEU A 272 0.16 14.39 -25.39
CA LEU A 272 0.51 13.82 -24.09
C LEU A 272 -0.59 12.90 -23.57
N LYS A 273 -1.87 13.17 -23.89
CA LYS A 273 -3.00 12.31 -23.52
C LYS A 273 -2.88 10.93 -24.14
N ASP A 274 -2.65 10.86 -25.45
CA ASP A 274 -2.50 9.60 -26.16
C ASP A 274 -1.29 8.80 -25.67
N MET A 275 -0.19 9.49 -25.38
CA MET A 275 1.00 8.88 -24.79
C MET A 275 0.70 8.32 -23.40
N ALA A 276 0.03 9.09 -22.54
CA ALA A 276 -0.34 8.66 -21.19
C ALA A 276 -1.23 7.42 -21.22
N LEU A 277 -2.26 7.41 -22.07
CA LEU A 277 -3.18 6.29 -22.21
C LEU A 277 -2.46 5.03 -22.71
N LYS A 278 -1.59 5.14 -23.73
CA LYS A 278 -0.83 4.00 -24.26
C LYS A 278 0.16 3.43 -23.25
N GLU A 279 0.89 4.28 -22.54
CA GLU A 279 1.83 3.86 -21.50
C GLU A 279 1.11 3.20 -20.32
N PHE A 280 -0.02 3.78 -19.89
CA PHE A 280 -0.83 3.24 -18.81
C PHE A 280 -1.45 1.89 -19.18
N ASP A 281 -2.02 1.76 -20.37
CA ASP A 281 -2.56 0.49 -20.87
C ASP A 281 -1.48 -0.59 -21.03
N GLY A 282 -0.30 -0.21 -21.54
CA GLY A 282 0.85 -1.10 -21.64
C GLY A 282 1.29 -1.63 -20.27
N ALA A 283 1.15 -0.82 -19.21
CA ALA A 283 1.32 -1.27 -17.85
C ALA A 283 0.19 -2.22 -17.43
N LEU A 284 -1.09 -1.83 -17.56
CA LEU A 284 -2.25 -2.66 -17.17
C LEU A 284 -2.24 -4.06 -17.80
N THR A 285 -1.89 -4.17 -19.08
CA THR A 285 -1.97 -5.42 -19.87
C THR A 285 -0.66 -6.20 -19.96
N LYS A 286 0.41 -5.72 -19.31
CA LYS A 286 1.74 -6.37 -19.20
C LYS A 286 2.35 -6.82 -20.54
N LYS A 287 2.51 -5.89 -21.49
CA LYS A 287 2.93 -6.17 -22.88
C LYS A 287 1.92 -7.09 -23.58
N SER A 288 0.67 -6.67 -23.74
CA SER A 288 -0.13 -7.30 -24.78
C SER A 288 0.58 -7.04 -26.12
N SER A 289 0.89 -8.13 -26.83
CA SER A 289 1.26 -8.11 -28.25
C SER A 289 0.10 -7.68 -29.14
N THR A 290 -1.01 -7.25 -28.53
CA THR A 290 -2.18 -6.67 -29.19
C THR A 290 -1.94 -5.15 -29.22
N PRO A 291 -1.37 -4.59 -30.29
CA PRO A 291 -1.30 -3.14 -30.40
C PRO A 291 -2.71 -2.58 -30.20
N LEU A 292 -2.85 -1.59 -29.29
CA LEU A 292 -4.02 -0.71 -29.26
C LEU A 292 -4.33 -0.37 -30.72
N ALA A 293 -5.53 -0.71 -31.18
CA ALA A 293 -5.86 -0.63 -32.61
C ALA A 293 -5.51 0.79 -33.08
N GLN A 294 -4.58 0.91 -34.04
CA GLN A 294 -3.93 2.18 -34.41
C GLN A 294 -4.90 3.25 -34.97
N SER A 295 -6.20 2.95 -35.03
CA SER A 295 -7.25 3.81 -35.58
C SER A 295 -8.56 3.83 -34.77
N GLY A 296 -8.59 3.29 -33.53
CA GLY A 296 -9.79 3.20 -32.69
C GLY A 296 -9.83 4.15 -31.50
N ASP A 297 -10.97 4.22 -30.81
CA ASP A 297 -11.18 4.91 -29.53
C ASP A 297 -10.23 4.34 -28.45
N ILE A 298 -9.04 4.95 -28.32
CA ILE A 298 -8.01 4.53 -27.36
C ILE A 298 -8.54 4.71 -25.94
N GLU A 299 -9.18 5.84 -25.66
CA GLU A 299 -9.72 6.15 -24.34
C GLU A 299 -10.72 5.08 -23.89
N GLY A 300 -11.69 4.73 -24.73
CA GLY A 300 -12.66 3.68 -24.45
C GLY A 300 -12.04 2.29 -24.24
N GLN A 301 -11.00 1.95 -25.00
CA GLN A 301 -10.26 0.69 -24.83
C GLN A 301 -9.53 0.64 -23.47
N VAL A 302 -8.73 1.66 -23.16
CA VAL A 302 -7.98 1.74 -21.89
C VAL A 302 -8.94 1.74 -20.70
N ARG A 303 -10.05 2.48 -20.81
CA ARG A 303 -11.13 2.51 -19.82
C ARG A 303 -11.70 1.11 -19.60
N SER A 304 -12.08 0.41 -20.67
CA SER A 304 -12.61 -0.95 -20.57
C SER A 304 -11.63 -1.92 -19.89
N HIS A 305 -10.35 -1.90 -20.28
CA HIS A 305 -9.32 -2.73 -19.66
C HIS A 305 -9.14 -2.41 -18.17
N LEU A 306 -9.12 -1.13 -17.79
CA LEU A 306 -9.00 -0.70 -16.40
C LEU A 306 -10.17 -1.20 -15.55
N LEU A 307 -11.41 -1.07 -16.04
CA LEU A 307 -12.60 -1.51 -15.32
C LEU A 307 -12.63 -3.04 -15.17
N GLN A 308 -12.31 -3.79 -16.24
CA GLN A 308 -12.22 -5.25 -16.19
C GLN A 308 -11.13 -5.71 -15.21
N ALA A 309 -9.95 -5.09 -15.25
CA ALA A 309 -8.85 -5.41 -14.34
C ALA A 309 -9.21 -5.11 -12.87
N THR A 310 -9.92 -4.00 -12.63
CA THR A 310 -10.41 -3.61 -11.30
C THR A 310 -11.45 -4.61 -10.78
N GLU A 311 -12.42 -4.98 -11.60
CA GLU A 311 -13.45 -5.95 -11.23
C GLU A 311 -12.84 -7.32 -10.90
N ALA A 312 -11.98 -7.84 -11.77
CA ALA A 312 -11.29 -9.11 -11.56
C ALA A 312 -10.48 -9.10 -10.27
N ARG A 313 -9.79 -7.99 -9.98
CA ARG A 313 -9.00 -7.81 -8.76
C ARG A 313 -9.87 -7.81 -7.50
N CYS A 314 -10.95 -7.04 -7.47
CA CYS A 314 -11.89 -7.01 -6.35
C CYS A 314 -12.48 -8.39 -6.06
N ASN A 315 -12.90 -9.10 -7.11
CA ASN A 315 -13.43 -10.46 -6.98
C ASN A 315 -12.36 -11.45 -6.48
N GLY A 316 -11.12 -11.33 -6.95
CA GLY A 316 -9.98 -12.11 -6.48
C GLY A 316 -9.67 -11.86 -4.99
N MET A 317 -9.61 -10.60 -4.55
CA MET A 317 -9.42 -10.25 -3.13
C MET A 317 -10.52 -10.87 -2.25
N LYS A 318 -11.80 -10.77 -2.65
CA LYS A 318 -12.93 -11.35 -1.92
C LYS A 318 -12.85 -12.87 -1.82
N ALA A 319 -12.58 -13.54 -2.93
CA ALA A 319 -12.44 -15.00 -2.97
C ALA A 319 -11.33 -15.48 -2.01
N SER A 320 -10.20 -14.80 -2.02
CA SER A 320 -9.07 -15.13 -1.15
C SER A 320 -9.31 -14.85 0.33
N ALA A 321 -10.05 -13.80 0.66
CA ALA A 321 -10.47 -13.55 2.04
C ALA A 321 -11.36 -14.69 2.58
N ASN A 322 -12.27 -15.21 1.75
CA ASN A 322 -13.15 -16.32 2.12
C ASN A 322 -12.37 -17.63 2.36
N LEU A 323 -11.42 -17.97 1.48
CA LEU A 323 -10.57 -19.15 1.65
C LEU A 323 -9.77 -19.10 2.97
N ASN A 324 -9.25 -17.93 3.34
CA ASN A 324 -8.49 -17.77 4.59
C ASN A 324 -9.39 -17.86 5.84
N ARG A 325 -10.66 -17.44 5.76
CA ARG A 325 -11.64 -17.64 6.85
C ARG A 325 -11.98 -19.11 7.04
N GLU A 326 -12.21 -19.84 5.96
CA GLU A 326 -12.51 -21.28 6.01
C GLU A 326 -11.32 -22.09 6.54
N HIS A 327 -10.11 -21.75 6.13
CA HIS A 327 -8.90 -22.39 6.66
C HIS A 327 -8.76 -22.15 8.18
N SER A 328 -8.98 -20.92 8.63
CA SER A 328 -8.91 -20.55 10.06
C SER A 328 -9.97 -21.28 10.90
N LYS A 329 -11.20 -21.43 10.40
CA LYS A 329 -12.25 -22.25 11.05
C LYS A 329 -11.85 -23.73 11.10
N SER A 330 -11.35 -24.29 10.00
CA SER A 330 -10.94 -25.70 9.94
C SER A 330 -9.76 -26.06 10.86
N VAL A 331 -8.85 -25.11 11.10
CA VAL A 331 -7.71 -25.28 12.01
C VAL A 331 -8.18 -25.24 13.46
N LEU A 332 -9.10 -24.33 13.79
CA LEU A 332 -9.74 -24.27 15.11
C LEU A 332 -10.57 -25.53 15.40
N ASP A 333 -11.37 -26.00 14.44
CA ASP A 333 -12.15 -27.24 14.58
C ASP A 333 -11.25 -28.48 14.75
N LYS A 334 -10.10 -28.53 14.06
CA LYS A 334 -9.09 -29.59 14.26
C LYS A 334 -8.39 -29.50 15.61
N HIS A 335 -8.20 -28.30 16.14
CA HIS A 335 -7.60 -28.08 17.46
C HIS A 335 -8.58 -28.48 18.58
N ASP A 336 -9.85 -28.16 18.42
CA ASP A 336 -10.94 -28.57 19.31
C ASP A 336 -11.17 -30.08 19.25
N PHE A 337 -11.09 -30.68 18.06
CA PHE A 337 -11.14 -32.14 17.90
C PHE A 337 -9.98 -32.84 18.60
N LYS A 338 -8.74 -32.31 18.51
CA LYS A 338 -7.58 -32.85 19.23
C LYS A 338 -7.68 -32.70 20.74
N ASN A 339 -8.25 -31.59 21.23
CA ASN A 339 -8.45 -31.36 22.66
C ASN A 339 -9.54 -32.27 23.23
N ARG A 340 -10.67 -32.43 22.52
CA ARG A 340 -11.72 -33.41 22.87
C ARG A 340 -11.22 -34.86 22.85
N PHE A 341 -10.33 -35.22 21.92
CA PHE A 341 -9.72 -36.55 21.88
C PHE A 341 -8.73 -36.81 23.03
N LYS A 342 -8.09 -35.75 23.56
CA LYS A 342 -7.23 -35.82 24.73
C LYS A 342 -8.04 -36.05 26.00
N GLU A 343 -9.15 -35.32 26.16
CA GLU A 343 -10.07 -35.48 27.30
C GLU A 343 -10.74 -36.86 27.33
N LEU A 344 -11.10 -37.41 26.15
CA LEU A 344 -11.62 -38.78 26.03
C LEU A 344 -10.58 -39.87 26.34
N ARG A 345 -9.27 -39.57 26.26
CA ARG A 345 -8.20 -40.50 26.65
C ARG A 345 -7.81 -40.42 28.12
N THR A 346 -8.07 -39.31 28.81
CA THR A 346 -7.79 -39.14 30.24
C THR A 346 -9.00 -39.45 31.13
N GLY A 347 -10.18 -39.68 30.54
CA GLY A 347 -11.45 -39.93 31.24
C GLY A 347 -11.76 -41.38 31.60
N SER A 348 -10.78 -42.26 31.83
CA SER A 348 -11.06 -43.55 32.46
C SER A 348 -9.88 -44.07 33.30
N THR A 349 -9.95 -43.87 34.61
CA THR A 349 -9.96 -44.94 35.64
C THR A 349 -9.71 -44.35 37.02
N GLU A 350 -10.78 -44.12 37.78
CA GLU A 350 -10.74 -44.40 39.22
C GLU A 350 -12.03 -45.11 39.61
N PRO A 351 -11.96 -46.30 40.22
CA PRO A 351 -13.14 -46.99 40.72
C PRO A 351 -13.54 -46.41 42.08
N ALA A 352 -14.83 -46.15 42.22
CA ALA A 352 -15.47 -45.89 43.50
C ALA A 352 -15.28 -47.07 44.45
N SER A 353 -14.71 -46.83 45.63
CA SER A 353 -14.72 -47.78 46.74
C SER A 353 -15.48 -47.14 47.91
N SER A 354 -16.55 -47.82 48.32
CA SER A 354 -17.38 -47.51 49.47
C SER A 354 -17.08 -48.51 50.59
N LYS A 355 -16.89 -48.02 51.82
CA LYS A 355 -17.61 -48.46 53.03
C LYS A 355 -17.02 -47.87 54.32
N GLU A 356 -17.94 -47.44 55.17
CA GLU A 356 -17.76 -47.00 56.55
C GLU A 356 -17.26 -48.12 57.48
N LYS A 357 -16.42 -47.79 58.47
CA LYS A 357 -16.75 -47.74 59.92
C LYS A 357 -15.48 -47.54 60.77
N ALA A 358 -15.55 -46.57 61.68
CA ALA A 358 -14.63 -46.33 62.80
C ALA A 358 -14.87 -47.37 63.94
N PRO A 359 -14.23 -47.31 65.14
CA PRO A 359 -13.13 -46.47 65.65
C PRO A 359 -12.05 -47.25 66.45
N SER A 360 -10.85 -46.68 66.67
CA SER A 360 -10.15 -46.84 67.95
C SER A 360 -9.01 -45.82 68.18
N THR A 361 -9.03 -45.33 69.41
CA THR A 361 -8.04 -44.62 70.21
C THR A 361 -6.60 -45.15 70.08
N PHE A 362 -5.58 -44.28 69.99
CA PHE A 362 -4.53 -44.16 71.02
C PHE A 362 -3.51 -43.03 70.76
N MET A 363 -3.18 -42.38 71.88
CA MET A 363 -2.15 -41.41 72.27
C MET A 363 -0.79 -41.26 71.51
N LEU A 364 -0.38 -39.98 71.44
CA LEU A 364 0.91 -39.35 71.82
C LEU A 364 2.30 -39.90 71.39
N ARG A 365 3.10 -38.91 70.92
CA ARG A 365 4.52 -38.58 71.22
C ARG A 365 5.66 -39.05 70.28
N ASN A 366 6.40 -38.00 69.87
CA ASN A 366 7.85 -37.84 69.70
C ASN A 366 8.59 -38.65 68.63
N LEU A 367 9.06 -37.96 67.58
CA LEU A 367 10.41 -37.39 67.48
C LEU A 367 10.44 -36.27 66.44
#